data_AF-A0A948UX92-F1
#
_entry.id   AF-A0A948UX92-F1
#
_cell.length_a   1.000
_cell.length_b   1.000
_cell.length_c   1.000
_cell.angle_alpha   90.00
_cell.angle_beta   90.00
_cell.angle_gamma   90.00
#
_symmetry.space_group_name_H-M   'P 1'
#
loop_
_entity.id
_entity.type
_entity.pdbx_description
1 polymer ?
#
loop_
_entity_poly.entity_id
_entity_poly.type
_entity_poly.pdbx_seq_one_letter_code
_entity_poly.pdbx_strand_id
1 'polypeptide(L)'
;MFILGFHFPADMGNNVPDEAVIAKLDEANVDVSGINEIKMVTEYHGQKEELSYTNKDTFMFKALVHYVKTAETDYMIYTNRYQIAEISKRVDTDDETLALCKKFDSMAHFKITAA
;
A
#
# COMPACT_ATOMS: atom_id res chain seq x y z
N MET A 1 -10.45 12.06 9.03
CA MET A 1 -9.47 10.96 9.19
C MET A 1 -8.64 10.86 7.92
N PHE A 2 -7.37 10.43 7.98
CA PHE A 2 -6.56 10.19 6.78
C PHE A 2 -6.38 8.69 6.53
N ILE A 3 -6.70 8.24 5.31
CA ILE A 3 -6.42 6.88 4.85
C ILE A 3 -5.68 6.99 3.51
N LEU A 4 -4.48 6.41 3.43
CA LEU A 4 -3.62 6.51 2.25
C LEU A 4 -3.31 7.95 1.80
N GLY A 5 -3.31 8.92 2.72
CA GLY A 5 -3.15 10.34 2.40
C GLY A 5 -4.44 11.04 1.95
N PHE A 6 -5.53 10.31 1.71
CA PHE A 6 -6.84 10.90 1.42
C PHE A 6 -7.52 11.39 2.70
N HIS A 7 -8.05 12.60 2.65
CA HIS A 7 -8.82 13.17 3.74
C HIS A 7 -10.29 12.72 3.67
N PHE A 8 -10.76 12.09 4.74
CA PHE A 8 -12.16 11.72 4.95
C PHE A 8 -12.83 12.62 5.99
N PRO A 9 -14.11 12.99 5.78
CA PRO A 9 -14.92 13.75 6.73
C PRO A 9 -14.87 13.20 8.17
N ALA A 10 -14.99 14.09 9.16
CA ALA A 10 -14.87 13.72 10.57
C ALA A 10 -16.10 12.94 11.10
N ASP A 11 -17.27 13.16 10.50
CA ASP A 11 -18.52 12.47 10.82
C ASP A 11 -18.48 10.98 10.49
N MET A 12 -17.65 10.55 9.53
CA MET A 12 -17.37 9.14 9.27
C MET A 12 -16.55 8.48 10.41
N GLY A 13 -15.88 9.27 11.24
CA GLY A 13 -15.10 8.79 12.38
C GLY A 13 -14.08 7.72 11.98
N ASN A 14 -14.10 6.58 12.67
CA ASN A 14 -13.28 5.40 12.38
C ASN A 14 -13.96 4.41 11.42
N ASN A 15 -15.17 4.72 10.93
CA ASN A 15 -16.00 3.80 10.15
C ASN A 15 -16.01 4.18 8.66
N VAL A 16 -14.84 4.53 8.10
CA VAL A 16 -14.74 4.75 6.66
C VAL A 16 -14.78 3.38 5.97
N PRO A 17 -15.76 3.12 5.10
CA PRO A 17 -15.86 1.84 4.39
C PRO A 17 -14.75 1.70 3.34
N ASP A 18 -14.30 0.48 3.10
CA ASP A 18 -13.22 0.18 2.15
C ASP A 18 -13.57 0.68 0.74
N GLU A 19 -14.83 0.58 0.34
CA GLU A 19 -15.33 1.02 -0.96
C GLU A 19 -15.14 2.54 -1.16
N ALA A 20 -15.24 3.34 -0.09
CA ALA A 20 -15.00 4.78 -0.18
C ALA A 20 -13.50 5.10 -0.36
N VAL A 21 -12.62 4.28 0.20
CA VAL A 21 -11.16 4.40 0.01
C VAL A 21 -10.78 4.01 -1.41
N ILE A 22 -11.33 2.91 -1.91
CA ILE A 22 -11.13 2.45 -3.28
C ILE A 22 -11.62 3.51 -4.27
N ALA A 23 -12.82 4.06 -4.06
CA ALA A 23 -13.35 5.13 -4.90
C ALA A 23 -12.43 6.36 -4.92
N LYS A 24 -11.89 6.80 -3.77
CA LYS A 24 -10.92 7.90 -3.71
C LYS A 24 -9.63 7.60 -4.46
N LEU A 25 -9.14 6.37 -4.37
CA LEU A 25 -7.95 5.93 -5.08
C LEU A 25 -8.17 5.89 -6.59
N ASP A 26 -9.32 5.41 -7.04
CA ASP A 26 -9.70 5.40 -8.46
C ASP A 26 -9.92 6.84 -8.98
N GLU A 27 -10.56 7.73 -8.20
CA GLU A 27 -10.69 9.17 -8.50
C GLU A 27 -9.34 9.88 -8.64
N ALA A 28 -8.32 9.43 -7.90
CA ALA A 28 -6.97 9.98 -7.99
C ALA A 28 -6.28 9.65 -9.34
N ASN A 29 -6.89 8.81 -10.18
CA ASN A 29 -6.42 8.46 -11.53
C ASN A 29 -4.93 8.09 -11.54
N VAL A 30 -4.53 7.22 -10.62
CA VAL A 30 -3.14 6.80 -10.43
C VAL A 30 -2.64 6.11 -11.68
N ASP A 31 -1.72 6.76 -12.40
CA ASP A 31 -1.15 6.18 -13.60
C ASP A 31 -0.24 4.99 -13.25
N VAL A 32 -0.64 3.80 -13.69
CA VAL A 32 0.11 2.55 -13.54
C VAL A 32 0.69 2.06 -14.88
N SER A 33 0.52 2.84 -15.94
CA SER A 33 1.04 2.51 -17.26
C SER A 33 2.56 2.68 -17.25
N GLY A 34 3.30 1.60 -17.48
CA GLY A 34 4.76 1.58 -17.38
C GLY A 34 5.35 1.10 -16.05
N ILE A 35 4.53 0.87 -15.02
CA ILE A 35 4.96 0.23 -13.78
C ILE A 35 4.64 -1.26 -13.88
N ASN A 36 5.65 -2.11 -13.80
CA ASN A 36 5.49 -3.56 -13.85
C ASN A 36 5.67 -4.19 -12.48
N GLU A 37 6.34 -3.50 -11.56
CA GLU A 37 6.73 -4.06 -10.28
C GLU A 37 6.82 -2.99 -9.20
N ILE A 38 6.39 -3.33 -7.99
CA ILE A 38 6.73 -2.60 -6.77
C ILE A 38 7.83 -3.36 -6.05
N LYS A 39 8.99 -2.71 -5.91
CA LYS A 39 10.13 -3.26 -5.16
C LYS A 39 10.15 -2.69 -3.77
N MET A 40 10.37 -3.54 -2.78
CA MET A 40 10.59 -3.15 -1.40
C MET A 40 11.87 -3.77 -0.87
N VAL A 41 12.68 -2.98 -0.18
CA VAL A 41 13.89 -3.43 0.47
C VAL A 41 13.75 -3.19 1.96
N THR A 42 14.03 -4.21 2.75
CA THR A 42 14.08 -4.08 4.21
C THR A 42 15.36 -4.70 4.75
N GLU A 43 15.80 -4.20 5.91
CA GLU A 43 16.92 -4.77 6.64
C GLU A 43 16.48 -5.00 8.09
N TYR A 44 16.64 -6.24 8.56
CA TYR A 44 16.40 -6.61 9.95
C TYR A 44 17.54 -7.48 10.44
N HIS A 45 18.08 -7.19 11.62
CA HIS A 45 19.17 -7.96 12.24
C HIS A 45 20.39 -8.21 11.31
N GLY A 46 20.75 -7.25 10.45
CA GLY A 46 21.85 -7.38 9.48
C GLY A 46 21.56 -8.28 8.28
N GLN A 47 20.31 -8.72 8.12
CA GLN A 47 19.84 -9.43 6.93
C GLN A 47 19.03 -8.47 6.06
N LYS A 48 19.46 -8.35 4.80
CA LYS A 48 18.73 -7.60 3.77
C LYS A 48 17.75 -8.55 3.07
N GLU A 49 16.49 -8.16 3.02
CA GLU A 49 15.43 -8.84 2.28
C GLU A 49 14.91 -7.92 1.17
N GLU A 50 14.75 -8.47 -0.03
CA GLU A 50 14.16 -7.80 -1.18
C GLU A 50 12.83 -8.47 -1.51
N LEU A 51 11.77 -7.68 -1.56
CA LEU A 51 10.42 -8.09 -1.88
C LEU A 51 10.00 -7.48 -3.22
N SER A 52 9.22 -8.23 -3.97
CA SER A 52 8.63 -7.83 -5.24
C SER A 52 7.12 -8.02 -5.16
N TYR A 53 6.39 -7.12 -5.81
CA TYR A 53 4.95 -7.22 -5.96
C TYR A 53 4.54 -6.81 -7.38
N THR A 54 3.86 -7.71 -8.08
CA THR A 54 3.66 -7.63 -9.54
C THR A 54 2.20 -7.73 -9.98
N ASN A 55 1.30 -8.18 -9.10
CA ASN A 55 -0.11 -8.30 -9.44
C ASN A 55 -0.79 -6.94 -9.60
N LYS A 56 -0.98 -6.48 -10.84
CA LYS A 56 -1.49 -5.14 -11.18
C LYS A 56 -3.00 -4.96 -10.99
N ASP A 57 -3.73 -6.07 -10.87
CA ASP A 57 -5.20 -6.06 -10.84
C ASP A 57 -5.77 -5.82 -9.44
N THR A 58 -4.89 -5.59 -8.45
CA THR A 58 -5.25 -5.47 -7.03
C THR A 58 -5.34 -4.03 -6.58
N PHE A 59 -6.11 -3.83 -5.50
CA PHE A 59 -6.09 -2.59 -4.75
C PHE A 59 -4.68 -2.30 -4.21
N MET A 60 -4.00 -3.32 -3.67
CA MET A 60 -2.65 -3.20 -3.15
C MET A 60 -1.69 -2.56 -4.16
N PHE A 61 -1.69 -3.00 -5.41
CA PHE A 61 -0.78 -2.44 -6.44
C PHE A 61 -1.01 -0.96 -6.64
N LYS A 62 -2.27 -0.58 -6.92
CA LYS A 62 -2.65 0.82 -7.15
C LYS A 62 -2.32 1.70 -5.93
N ALA A 63 -2.57 1.20 -4.73
CA ALA A 63 -2.31 1.92 -3.48
C ALA A 63 -0.81 2.13 -3.24
N LEU A 64 0.02 1.12 -3.55
CA LEU A 64 1.48 1.22 -3.45
C LEU A 64 2.05 2.18 -4.50
N VAL A 65 1.56 2.14 -5.75
CA VAL A 65 1.94 3.13 -6.77
C VAL A 65 1.56 4.54 -6.32
N HIS A 66 0.33 4.71 -5.82
CA HIS A 66 -0.12 6.00 -5.30
C HIS A 66 0.82 6.50 -4.20
N TYR A 67 1.13 5.64 -3.22
CA TYR A 67 2.03 5.96 -2.13
C TYR A 67 3.41 6.41 -2.64
N VAL A 68 4.03 5.67 -3.56
CA VAL A 68 5.34 6.02 -4.13
C VAL A 68 5.30 7.39 -4.82
N LYS A 69 4.18 7.77 -5.44
CA LYS A 69 4.04 9.04 -6.16
C LYS A 69 3.72 10.24 -5.25
N THR A 70 3.14 10.01 -4.07
CA THR A 70 2.62 11.09 -3.22
C THR A 70 3.33 11.22 -1.88
N ALA A 71 4.03 10.19 -1.42
CA ALA A 71 4.77 10.24 -0.16
C ALA A 71 5.98 11.17 -0.27
N GLU A 72 6.27 11.90 0.82
CA GLU A 72 7.45 12.77 0.93
C GLU A 72 8.76 11.98 1.18
N THR A 73 8.69 10.65 1.21
CA THR A 73 9.80 9.76 1.56
C THR A 73 9.72 8.44 0.80
N ASP A 74 10.89 7.87 0.50
CA ASP A 74 11.01 6.55 -0.12
C ASP A 74 10.76 5.40 0.89
N TYR A 75 10.48 5.71 2.15
CA TYR A 75 10.18 4.70 3.17
C TYR A 75 8.68 4.60 3.42
N MET A 76 8.15 3.38 3.57
CA MET A 76 6.76 3.19 3.93
C MET A 76 6.48 3.65 5.37
N ILE A 77 5.63 4.66 5.51
CA ILE A 77 5.08 5.09 6.79
C ILE A 77 4.20 3.96 7.33
N TYR A 78 4.44 3.57 8.58
CA TYR A 78 3.78 2.43 9.21
C TYR A 78 2.26 2.48 9.09
N THR A 79 1.64 3.62 9.39
CA THR A 79 0.18 3.79 9.32
C THR A 79 -0.36 3.56 7.91
N ASN A 80 0.27 4.13 6.88
CA ASN A 80 -0.15 3.90 5.49
C ASN A 80 0.02 2.43 5.11
N ARG A 81 1.17 1.84 5.42
CA ARG A 81 1.43 0.42 5.14
C ARG A 81 0.39 -0.50 5.78
N TYR A 82 0.07 -0.25 7.05
CA TYR A 82 -0.96 -0.99 7.77
C TYR A 82 -2.35 -0.82 7.13
N GLN A 83 -2.73 0.42 6.78
CA GLN A 83 -3.99 0.70 6.09
C GLN A 83 -4.08 -0.02 4.73
N ILE A 84 -3.02 0.00 3.92
CA ILE A 84 -2.93 -0.75 2.66
C ILE A 84 -3.14 -2.22 2.94
N ALA A 85 -2.39 -2.81 3.87
CA ALA A 85 -2.45 -4.23 4.19
C ALA A 85 -3.86 -4.66 4.64
N GLU A 86 -4.47 -3.92 5.56
CA GLU A 86 -5.77 -4.27 6.12
C GLU A 86 -6.89 -4.23 5.08
N ILE A 87 -6.93 -3.20 4.23
CA ILE A 87 -7.91 -3.13 3.14
C ILE A 87 -7.64 -4.27 2.15
N SER A 88 -6.38 -4.46 1.75
CA SER A 88 -6.00 -5.50 0.78
C SER A 88 -6.37 -6.90 1.27
N LYS A 89 -6.18 -7.23 2.56
CA LYS A 89 -6.61 -8.52 3.16
C LYS A 89 -8.11 -8.82 2.95
N ARG A 90 -8.95 -7.78 2.79
CA ARG A 90 -10.40 -7.90 2.63
C ARG A 90 -10.83 -7.89 1.16
N VAL A 91 -10.11 -7.17 0.30
CA VAL A 91 -10.53 -6.92 -1.09
C VAL A 91 -9.70 -7.66 -2.15
N ASP A 92 -8.45 -7.98 -1.83
CA ASP A 92 -7.52 -8.71 -2.69
C ASP A 92 -7.31 -10.12 -2.10
N THR A 93 -7.83 -11.15 -2.76
CA THR A 93 -7.82 -12.54 -2.23
C THR A 93 -6.71 -13.41 -2.81
N ASP A 94 -5.74 -12.84 -3.51
CA ASP A 94 -4.65 -13.59 -4.13
C ASP A 94 -3.48 -13.84 -3.17
N ASP A 95 -2.74 -14.92 -3.41
CA ASP A 95 -1.68 -15.39 -2.53
C ASP A 95 -0.50 -14.40 -2.42
N GLU A 96 -0.19 -13.67 -3.51
CA GLU A 96 0.90 -12.68 -3.54
C GLU A 96 0.57 -11.51 -2.60
N THR A 97 -0.65 -10.99 -2.67
CA THR A 97 -1.15 -9.95 -1.77
C THR A 97 -1.14 -10.41 -0.32
N LEU A 98 -1.69 -11.60 -0.03
CA LEU A 98 -1.73 -12.12 1.33
C LEU A 98 -0.33 -12.38 1.91
N ALA A 99 0.63 -12.78 1.07
CA ALA A 99 2.02 -12.91 1.47
C ALA A 99 2.67 -11.56 1.81
N LEU A 100 2.44 -10.53 1.00
CA LEU A 100 2.96 -9.19 1.26
C LEU A 100 2.31 -8.57 2.51
N CYS A 101 1.01 -8.76 2.72
CA CYS A 101 0.31 -8.33 3.93
C CYS A 101 0.97 -8.90 5.20
N LYS A 102 1.35 -10.19 5.20
CA LYS A 102 2.06 -10.80 6.34
C LYS A 102 3.41 -10.14 6.61
N LYS A 103 4.12 -9.70 5.56
CA LYS A 103 5.38 -8.94 5.71
C LYS A 103 5.13 -7.55 6.28
N PHE A 104 4.04 -6.91 5.88
CA PHE A 104 3.62 -5.59 6.37
C PHE A 104 3.17 -5.59 7.84
N ASP A 105 2.81 -6.74 8.41
CA ASP A 105 2.52 -6.89 9.85
C ASP A 105 3.79 -6.80 10.73
N SER A 106 4.99 -6.85 10.15
CA SER A 106 6.26 -6.75 10.89
C SER A 106 6.60 -5.31 11.32
N MET A 107 7.52 -5.12 12.27
CA MET A 107 8.04 -3.79 12.63
C MET A 107 9.19 -3.30 11.72
N ALA A 108 9.43 -3.98 10.60
CA ALA A 108 10.53 -3.65 9.72
C ALA A 108 10.27 -2.35 8.93
N HIS A 109 11.33 -1.64 8.55
CA HIS A 109 11.24 -0.49 7.65
C HIS A 109 11.40 -0.97 6.21
N PHE A 110 10.49 -0.55 5.33
CA PHE A 110 10.54 -0.90 3.92
C PHE A 110 10.85 0.36 3.12
N LYS A 111 11.98 0.37 2.44
CA LYS A 111 12.22 1.32 1.34
C LYS A 111 11.46 0.81 0.13
N ILE A 112 10.64 1.64 -0.50
CA ILE A 112 9.74 1.28 -1.59
C ILE A 112 10.06 2.07 -2.86
N THR A 113 9.98 1.42 -4.00
CA THR A 113 10.13 2.02 -5.33
C THR A 113 9.20 1.34 -6.33
N ALA A 114 8.69 2.10 -7.30
CA ALA A 114 7.94 1.56 -8.45
C ALA A 114 8.86 1.48 -9.67
N ALA A 115 8.88 0.33 -10.36
CA ALA A 115 9.76 0.02 -11.48
C ALA A 115 9.00 -0.58 -12.68
#